data_AF-A0A7C1ZPP3-F1
#
_entry.id   AF-A0A7C1ZPP3-F1
#
_cell.length_a   1.000
_cell.length_b   1.000
_cell.length_c   1.000
_cell.angle_alpha   90.00
_cell.angle_beta   90.00
_cell.angle_gamma   90.00
#
_symmetry.space_group_name_H-M   'P 1'
#
loop_
_entity.id
_entity.type
_entity.pdbx_description
1 polymer ?
#
loop_
_entity_poly.entity_id
_entity_poly.type
_entity_poly.pdbx_seq_one_letter_code
_entity_poly.pdbx_strand_id
1 'polypeptide(L)'
;MIFYHGTSKEKWKQIQKQGYLLNGRDLGLVPVTWLATELAEAKCYGEVILQVEYIPGTGKDNYIEGCWQLRVYTKIPLANITELFNGSKSI
;
A
#
# COMPACT_ATOMS: atom_id res chain seq x y z
N MET A 1 -7.52 -9.61 -4.49
CA MET A 1 -6.59 -9.26 -5.58
C MET A 1 -5.29 -8.79 -4.95
N ILE A 2 -4.18 -8.86 -5.69
CA ILE A 2 -2.87 -8.39 -5.21
C ILE A 2 -2.61 -7.00 -5.76
N PHE A 3 -2.20 -6.10 -4.88
CA PHE A 3 -1.69 -4.77 -5.21
C PHE A 3 -0.37 -4.53 -4.48
N TYR A 4 0.28 -3.40 -4.76
CA TYR A 4 1.55 -3.03 -4.17
C TYR A 4 1.52 -1.61 -3.59
N HIS A 5 2.21 -1.40 -2.47
CA HIS A 5 2.39 -0.08 -1.87
C HIS A 5 3.86 0.16 -1.58
N GLY A 6 4.42 1.22 -2.15
CA GLY A 6 5.75 1.73 -1.80
C GLY A 6 5.67 2.66 -0.60
N THR A 7 6.53 2.45 0.40
CA THR A 7 6.58 3.28 1.60
C THR A 7 7.99 3.41 2.16
N SER A 8 8.18 4.27 3.16
CA SER A 8 9.46 4.40 3.87
C SER A 8 9.54 3.43 5.05
N LYS A 9 10.75 3.08 5.51
CA LYS A 9 10.92 2.24 6.71
C LYS A 9 10.22 2.81 7.95
N GLU A 10 10.22 4.14 8.09
CA GLU A 10 9.57 4.81 9.22
C GLU A 10 8.04 4.62 9.17
N LYS A 11 7.43 4.85 8.01
CA LYS A 11 5.99 4.65 7.82
C LYS A 11 5.61 3.19 7.97
N TRP A 12 6.46 2.27 7.52
CA TRP A 12 6.24 0.84 7.72
C TRP A 12 6.17 0.47 9.21
N LYS A 13 7.12 0.96 10.03
CA LYS A 13 7.08 0.77 11.48
C LYS A 13 5.79 1.34 12.10
N GLN A 14 5.31 2.48 11.60
CA GLN A 14 4.05 3.06 12.07
C GLN A 14 2.85 2.18 11.71
N ILE A 15 2.78 1.67 10.47
CA ILE A 15 1.74 0.74 10.01
C ILE A 15 1.72 -0.52 10.88
N GLN A 16 2.89 -1.10 11.15
CA GLN A 16 3.04 -2.26 12.03
C GLN A 16 2.54 -1.98 13.45
N LYS A 17 2.89 -0.81 14.02
CA LYS A 17 2.44 -0.38 15.36
C LYS A 17 0.93 -0.13 15.41
N GLN A 18 0.35 0.42 14.35
CA GLN A 18 -1.08 0.73 14.26
C GLN A 18 -1.95 -0.50 13.95
N GLY A 19 -1.36 -1.54 13.34
CA GLY A 19 -2.05 -2.75 12.92
C GLY A 19 -2.86 -2.62 11.62
N TYR A 20 -2.74 -1.49 10.91
CA TYR A 20 -3.39 -1.27 9.63
C TYR A 20 -2.65 -0.24 8.76
N LEU A 21 -2.85 -0.34 7.45
CA LEU A 21 -2.42 0.64 6.46
C LEU A 21 -3.57 1.60 6.13
N LEU A 22 -3.39 2.87 6.46
CA LEU A 22 -4.19 3.99 5.97
C LEU A 22 -3.32 5.25 5.99
N ASN A 23 -2.69 5.57 4.87
CA ASN A 23 -1.61 6.55 4.83
C ASN A 23 -2.06 7.86 4.17
N GLY A 24 -3.03 8.54 4.81
CA GLY A 24 -3.46 9.86 4.38
C GLY A 24 -2.36 10.90 4.52
N ARG A 25 -2.00 11.55 3.42
CA ARG A 25 -1.31 12.84 3.47
C ARG A 25 -2.18 13.79 4.29
N ASP A 26 -1.66 14.32 5.40
CA ASP A 26 -2.37 15.23 6.31
C ASP A 26 -2.50 16.63 5.67
N LEU A 27 -3.23 16.69 4.56
CA LEU A 27 -3.51 17.91 3.79
C LEU A 27 -4.93 18.44 4.08
N GLY A 28 -5.53 18.05 5.21
CA GLY A 28 -6.96 18.28 5.48
C GLY A 28 -7.90 17.48 4.57
N LEU A 29 -7.35 16.52 3.81
CA LEU A 29 -8.09 15.61 2.95
C LEU A 29 -8.35 14.29 3.69
N VAL A 30 -9.46 13.62 3.36
CA VAL A 30 -9.79 12.30 3.89
C VAL A 30 -8.60 11.34 3.68
N PRO A 31 -8.15 10.63 4.74
CA PRO A 31 -7.02 9.72 4.62
C PRO A 31 -7.21 8.70 3.49
N VAL A 32 -6.16 8.50 2.70
CA VAL A 32 -6.18 7.65 1.51
C VAL A 32 -4.88 6.89 1.36
N THR A 33 -4.95 5.62 1.03
CA THR A 33 -3.82 4.79 0.62
C THR A 33 -3.80 4.68 -0.89
N TRP A 34 -2.61 4.80 -1.47
CA TRP A 34 -2.38 4.55 -2.89
C TRP A 34 -1.80 3.14 -3.06
N LEU A 35 -2.49 2.32 -3.86
CA LEU A 35 -2.10 0.98 -4.24
C LEU A 35 -1.80 0.97 -5.74
N ALA A 36 -0.66 0.43 -6.13
CA ALA A 36 -0.31 0.20 -7.52
C ALA A 36 -0.73 -1.22 -7.94
N THR A 37 -1.14 -1.40 -9.19
CA THR A 37 -1.38 -2.75 -9.75
C THR A 37 -0.07 -3.48 -10.05
N GLU A 38 0.99 -2.73 -10.33
CA GLU A 38 2.30 -3.26 -10.73
C GLU A 38 3.37 -3.02 -9.66
N LEU A 39 4.20 -4.03 -9.43
CA LEU A 39 5.32 -3.95 -8.47
C LEU A 39 6.33 -2.86 -8.85
N ALA A 40 6.62 -2.72 -10.15
CA ALA A 40 7.56 -1.74 -10.67
C ALA A 40 7.13 -0.31 -10.34
N GLU A 41 5.84 -0.02 -10.43
CA GLU A 41 5.28 1.29 -10.09
C GLU A 41 5.40 1.56 -8.59
N ALA A 42 5.06 0.60 -7.72
CA ALA A 42 5.20 0.76 -6.28
C ALA A 42 6.65 1.05 -5.84
N LYS A 43 7.65 0.47 -6.54
CA LYS A 43 9.08 0.72 -6.29
C LYS A 43 9.51 2.17 -6.48
N CYS A 44 8.77 2.96 -7.26
CA CYS A 44 9.04 4.39 -7.44
C CYS A 44 8.68 5.24 -6.21
N TYR A 45 7.87 4.73 -5.28
CA TYR A 45 7.32 5.51 -4.17
C TYR A 45 7.91 5.18 -2.79
N GLY A 46 8.82 4.21 -2.68
CA GLY A 46 9.43 3.90 -1.39
C GLY A 46 10.48 2.78 -1.43
N GLU A 47 11.25 2.71 -0.35
CA GLU A 47 12.29 1.68 -0.14
C GLU A 47 11.73 0.37 0.42
N VAL A 48 10.56 0.41 1.09
CA VAL A 48 9.83 -0.76 1.55
C VAL A 48 8.67 -1.00 0.60
N ILE A 49 8.59 -2.21 0.06
CA ILE A 49 7.50 -2.59 -0.84
C ILE A 49 6.59 -3.57 -0.13
N LEU A 50 5.31 -3.24 -0.09
CA LEU A 50 4.29 -4.06 0.54
C LEU A 50 3.43 -4.68 -0.54
N GLN A 51 3.30 -6.00 -0.52
CA GLN A 51 2.23 -6.72 -1.21
C GLN A 51 0.96 -6.63 -0.37
N VAL A 52 -0.13 -6.25 -1.00
CA VAL A 52 -1.41 -5.97 -0.33
C VAL A 52 -2.50 -6.82 -0.95
N GLU A 53 -3.09 -7.69 -0.14
CA GLU A 53 -4.30 -8.43 -0.47
C GLU A 53 -5.52 -7.53 -0.26
N TYR A 54 -6.08 -7.05 -1.35
CA TYR A 54 -7.25 -6.18 -1.34
C TYR A 54 -8.27 -6.66 -2.36
N ILE A 55 -9.54 -6.64 -1.98
CA ILE A 55 -10.65 -6.83 -2.91
C ILE A 55 -11.21 -5.43 -3.15
N PRO A 56 -10.96 -4.82 -4.32
CA PRO A 56 -11.60 -3.56 -4.68
C PRO A 56 -13.11 -3.78 -4.64
N GLY A 57 -13.82 -3.05 -3.79
CA GLY A 57 -15.21 -3.39 -3.48
C GLY A 57 -16.03 -2.20 -3.00
N THR A 58 -17.04 -1.86 -3.80
CA THR A 58 -18.28 -1.08 -3.54
C THR A 58 -18.22 0.26 -2.78
N GLY A 59 -17.04 0.81 -2.51
CA GLY A 59 -16.86 2.10 -1.83
C GLY A 59 -16.57 3.29 -2.77
N LYS A 60 -15.92 4.33 -2.22
CA LYS A 60 -15.41 5.50 -2.97
C LYS A 60 -14.09 5.23 -3.71
N ASP A 61 -13.61 4.00 -3.69
CA ASP A 61 -12.36 3.62 -4.32
C ASP A 61 -12.48 3.82 -5.84
N ASN A 62 -11.43 4.31 -6.50
CA ASN A 62 -11.44 4.62 -7.93
C ASN A 62 -10.94 3.45 -8.79
N TYR A 63 -11.22 2.20 -8.39
CA TYR A 63 -10.76 1.04 -9.14
C TYR A 63 -11.39 0.97 -10.52
N ILE A 64 -10.55 0.87 -11.55
CA ILE A 64 -10.93 0.63 -12.93
C ILE A 64 -10.01 -0.48 -13.45
N GLU A 65 -10.58 -1.50 -14.08
CA GLU A 65 -9.79 -2.57 -14.70
C GLU A 65 -8.80 -1.98 -15.72
N GLY A 66 -7.53 -2.37 -15.63
CA GLY A 66 -6.44 -1.82 -16.44
C GLY A 66 -5.86 -0.48 -15.96
N CYS A 67 -6.38 0.13 -14.89
CA CYS A 67 -5.75 1.33 -14.30
C CYS A 67 -4.54 0.94 -13.45
N TRP A 68 -3.49 1.78 -13.49
CA TRP A 68 -2.23 1.52 -12.80
C TRP A 68 -2.28 1.79 -11.29
N GLN A 69 -3.27 2.56 -10.80
CA GLN A 69 -3.40 2.96 -9.40
C GLN A 69 -4.83 2.87 -8.86
N LEU A 70 -4.91 2.62 -7.56
CA LEU A 70 -6.12 2.53 -6.77
C LEU A 70 -5.97 3.36 -5.49
N ARG A 71 -6.91 4.28 -5.27
CA ARG A 71 -7.13 4.97 -4.00
C ARG A 71 -8.03 4.13 -3.11
N VAL A 72 -7.57 3.85 -1.90
CA VAL A 72 -8.31 3.15 -0.87
C VAL A 72 -8.53 4.07 0.31
N TYR A 73 -9.80 4.26 0.69
CA TYR A 73 -10.19 5.15 1.79
C TYR A 73 -10.45 4.42 3.11
N THR A 74 -10.30 3.09 3.11
CA THR A 74 -10.55 2.23 4.26
C THR A 74 -9.24 1.73 4.86
N LYS A 75 -9.28 1.36 6.14
CA LYS A 75 -8.12 0.75 6.81
C LYS A 75 -7.91 -0.65 6.26
N ILE A 76 -6.70 -0.92 5.76
CA ILE A 76 -6.31 -2.25 5.31
C ILE A 76 -5.62 -2.96 6.48
N PRO A 77 -6.14 -4.07 7.02
CA PRO A 77 -5.55 -4.75 8.16
C PRO A 77 -4.12 -5.24 7.87
N LEU A 78 -3.24 -5.23 8.86
CA LEU A 78 -1.87 -5.73 8.72
C LEU A 78 -1.82 -7.20 8.26
N ALA A 79 -2.82 -8.00 8.61
CA ALA A 79 -2.96 -9.39 8.16
C ALA A 79 -3.03 -9.55 6.63
N ASN A 80 -3.40 -8.49 5.91
CA ASN A 80 -3.49 -8.48 4.45
C ASN A 80 -2.21 -7.94 3.78
N ILE A 81 -1.15 -7.72 4.54
CA ILE A 81 0.04 -6.99 4.10
C ILE A 81 1.28 -7.85 4.31
N THR A 82 2.05 -8.05 3.25
CA THR A 82 3.35 -8.74 3.28
C THR A 82 4.45 -7.81 2.81
N GLU A 83 5.49 -7.61 3.62
CA GLU A 83 6.71 -6.91 3.18
C GLU A 83 7.49 -7.79 2.20
N LEU A 84 7.80 -7.24 1.03
CA LEU A 84 8.64 -7.90 0.04
C LEU A 84 10.10 -7.53 0.28
N PHE A 85 10.91 -8.49 0.70
CA PHE A 85 12.35 -8.31 0.80
C PHE A 85 12.95 -8.30 -0.62
N ASN A 86 13.57 -7.19 -1.01
CA ASN A 86 14.54 -7.23 -2.11
C ASN A 86 15.70 -8.11 -1.61
N GLY A 87 15.83 -9.30 -2.19
CA GLY A 87 16.90 -10.24 -1.88
C GLY A 87 18.26 -9.64 -2.20
N SER A 88 18.83 -8.90 -1.26
CA SER A 88 20.26 -8.82 -1.05
C SER A 88 20.56 -9.78 0.09
N LYS A 89 20.84 -11.05 -0.23
CA LYS A 89 21.62 -11.88 0.69
C LYS A 89 22.97 -11.17 0.84
N SER A 90 23.14 -10.43 1.93
CA SER A 90 24.47 -10.15 2.45
C SER A 90 24.99 -11.46 3.02
N ILE A 91 25.93 -12.08 2.30
CA ILE A 91 26.90 -13.00 2.86
C ILE A 91 28.20 -12.21 2.95
#